data_AF-A0A954RM94-F1
#
_entry.id   AF-A0A954RM94-F1
#
_cell.length_a   1.000
_cell.length_b   1.000
_cell.length_c   1.000
_cell.angle_alpha   90.00
_cell.angle_beta   90.00
_cell.angle_gamma   90.00
#
_symmetry.space_group_name_H-M   'P 1'
#
loop_
_entity.id
_entity.type
_entity.pdbx_description
1 polymer ?
#
loop_
_entity_poly.entity_id
_entity_poly.type
_entity_poly.pdbx_seq_one_letter_code
_entity_poly.pdbx_strand_id
1 'polypeptide(L)'
;MTGSKRDTVRLLECAIEQDHYCFDTDCIAGVFQSSSVHADDSASPEIAGALTYGRQEIPVFSLRTILGYESHTLQRCHVVVVRSRGMHFGVLVDLVLGSREANFDQLSPLPRIAWNADKPFFDGVAVLDQRSRRAMNADHGDGSRQLATREGLDISLLIAPQGLLGEPLDGASSRWRGTPLDLTALRYQQQNQTGQIMVFGIPEGNQELPASLALSISQVLEVVQRKQLVRVPGAPERVEGLAFWRDQIVPVVDISLALGIANSHAPSATRLVIARNCQQQL
;
A
#
# COMPACT_ATOMS: atom_id res chain seq x y z
N MET A 1 -2.13 -12.54 -36.29
CA MET A 1 -2.39 -11.18 -35.76
C MET A 1 -1.70 -11.09 -34.42
N THR A 2 -0.53 -10.47 -34.38
CA THR A 2 0.33 -10.32 -33.20
C THR A 2 -0.31 -9.32 -32.25
N GLY A 3 -0.96 -9.82 -31.19
CA GLY A 3 -1.44 -8.98 -30.09
C GLY A 3 -0.23 -8.33 -29.40
N SER A 4 -0.05 -7.03 -29.60
CA SER A 4 0.95 -6.25 -28.90
C SER A 4 0.70 -6.37 -27.40
N LYS A 5 1.57 -7.10 -26.70
CA LYS A 5 1.50 -7.27 -25.24
C LYS A 5 1.74 -5.89 -24.65
N ARG A 6 0.75 -5.30 -23.99
CA ARG A 6 0.98 -4.07 -23.21
C ARG A 6 2.01 -4.42 -22.13
N ASP A 7 3.21 -3.86 -22.25
CA ASP A 7 4.31 -4.01 -21.28
C ASP A 7 4.30 -2.88 -20.23
N THR A 8 3.42 -1.90 -20.39
CA THR A 8 3.21 -0.79 -19.47
C THR A 8 1.74 -0.61 -19.11
N VAL A 9 1.49 0.03 -17.98
CA VAL A 9 0.17 0.47 -17.49
C VAL A 9 0.26 1.92 -17.07
N ARG A 10 -0.82 2.67 -17.29
CA ARG A 10 -0.93 4.04 -16.82
C ARG A 10 -1.71 4.09 -15.51
N LEU A 11 -1.12 4.73 -14.52
CA LEU A 11 -1.63 4.86 -13.18
C LEU A 11 -1.96 6.33 -12.90
N LEU A 12 -3.17 6.61 -12.40
CA LEU A 12 -3.49 7.92 -11.82
C LEU A 12 -3.05 7.90 -10.36
N GLU A 13 -2.05 8.70 -10.02
CA GLU A 13 -1.58 8.88 -8.65
C GLU A 13 -2.46 9.88 -7.91
N CYS A 14 -2.84 9.52 -6.69
CA CYS A 14 -3.55 10.38 -5.76
C CYS A 14 -2.98 10.23 -4.34
N ALA A 15 -3.33 11.14 -3.46
CA ALA A 15 -2.89 11.11 -2.07
C ALA A 15 -4.07 11.32 -1.10
N ILE A 16 -3.95 10.70 0.06
CA ILE A 16 -4.70 11.03 1.28
C ILE A 16 -3.65 11.35 2.34
N GLU A 17 -3.66 12.56 2.89
CA GLU A 17 -2.57 13.09 3.74
C GLU A 17 -1.19 12.98 3.08
N GLN A 18 -0.33 12.10 3.61
CA GLN A 18 1.02 11.83 3.11
C GLN A 18 1.12 10.47 2.40
N ASP A 19 0.06 9.67 2.43
CA ASP A 19 0.03 8.34 1.85
C ASP A 19 -0.38 8.37 0.39
N HIS A 20 0.30 7.55 -0.42
CA HIS A 20 0.17 7.54 -1.87
C HIS A 20 -0.59 6.31 -2.37
N TYR A 21 -1.54 6.58 -3.25
CA TYR A 21 -2.39 5.57 -3.87
C TYR A 21 -2.44 5.76 -5.37
N CYS A 22 -2.85 4.71 -6.07
CA CYS A 22 -3.00 4.78 -7.51
C CYS A 22 -4.19 3.97 -8.01
N PHE A 23 -4.83 4.50 -9.04
CA PHE A 23 -5.85 3.82 -9.83
C PHE A 23 -5.27 3.44 -11.19
N ASP A 24 -5.66 2.28 -11.72
CA ASP A 24 -5.46 2.01 -13.14
C ASP A 24 -6.29 3.00 -13.97
N THR A 25 -5.66 3.74 -14.87
CA THR A 25 -6.37 4.71 -15.72
C THR A 25 -7.42 4.07 -16.63
N ASP A 26 -7.33 2.76 -16.94
CA ASP A 26 -8.33 2.05 -17.74
C ASP A 26 -9.70 1.95 -17.02
N CYS A 27 -9.72 2.10 -15.69
CA CYS A 27 -10.97 2.16 -14.90
C CYS A 27 -11.46 3.59 -14.64
N ILE A 28 -10.74 4.63 -15.06
CA ILE A 28 -11.09 6.03 -14.76
C ILE A 28 -11.87 6.63 -15.92
N ALA A 29 -13.03 7.20 -15.60
CA ALA A 29 -13.91 7.86 -16.56
C ALA A 29 -13.73 9.40 -16.56
N GLY A 30 -13.15 9.96 -15.50
CA GLY A 30 -12.83 11.39 -15.41
C GLY A 30 -12.35 11.80 -14.02
N VAL A 31 -11.78 13.01 -13.93
CA VAL A 31 -11.39 13.64 -12.67
C VAL A 31 -12.07 15.01 -12.60
N PHE A 32 -12.74 15.29 -11.47
CA PHE A 32 -13.53 16.48 -11.24
C PHE A 32 -13.09 17.17 -9.95
N GLN A 33 -13.47 18.43 -9.76
CA GLN A 33 -13.27 19.13 -8.50
C GLN A 33 -14.38 18.77 -7.52
N SER A 34 -14.07 18.80 -6.22
CA SER A 34 -15.07 18.53 -5.17
C SER A 34 -16.25 19.51 -5.16
N SER A 35 -16.11 20.70 -5.75
CA SER A 35 -17.21 21.67 -5.91
C SER A 35 -18.35 21.16 -6.80
N SER A 36 -18.12 20.11 -7.59
CA SER A 36 -19.15 19.44 -8.39
C SER A 36 -19.96 18.41 -7.59
N VAL A 37 -19.58 18.12 -6.34
CA VAL A 37 -20.30 17.18 -5.48
C VAL A 37 -21.45 17.89 -4.80
N HIS A 38 -22.63 17.31 -4.92
CA HIS A 38 -23.84 17.73 -4.23
C HIS A 38 -24.00 16.92 -2.95
N ALA A 39 -24.55 17.53 -1.91
CA ALA A 39 -24.90 16.81 -0.70
C ALA A 39 -25.89 15.69 -1.03
N ASP A 40 -25.64 14.51 -0.48
CA ASP A 40 -26.55 13.37 -0.52
C ASP A 40 -27.11 13.17 0.89
N ASP A 41 -28.40 12.88 1.01
CA ASP A 41 -29.08 12.62 2.29
C ASP A 41 -28.76 11.22 2.85
N SER A 42 -27.82 10.51 2.24
CA SER A 42 -27.36 9.21 2.69
C SER A 42 -26.79 9.28 4.11
N ALA A 43 -27.26 8.37 4.96
CA ALA A 43 -26.83 8.29 6.36
C ALA A 43 -25.44 7.65 6.55
N SER A 44 -24.78 7.18 5.48
CA SER A 44 -23.49 6.50 5.58
C SER A 44 -22.33 7.50 5.58
N PRO A 45 -21.41 7.45 6.58
CA PRO A 45 -20.26 8.35 6.64
C PRO A 45 -19.28 8.16 5.47
N GLU A 46 -19.33 7.01 4.80
CA GLU A 46 -18.51 6.71 3.62
C GLU A 46 -18.99 7.43 2.36
N ILE A 47 -20.24 7.90 2.34
CA ILE A 47 -20.82 8.62 1.20
C ILE A 47 -20.62 10.11 1.44
N ALA A 48 -19.75 10.72 0.63
CA ALA A 48 -19.46 12.14 0.67
C ALA A 48 -20.53 13.00 -0.02
N GLY A 49 -21.33 12.39 -0.90
CA GLY A 49 -22.36 13.07 -1.67
C GLY A 49 -22.68 12.36 -2.98
N ALA A 50 -23.26 13.10 -3.92
CA ALA A 50 -23.55 12.66 -5.28
C ALA A 50 -22.92 13.59 -6.32
N LEU A 51 -22.62 13.06 -7.50
CA LEU A 51 -22.09 13.82 -8.63
C LEU A 51 -22.94 13.53 -9.86
N THR A 52 -23.39 14.57 -10.56
CA THR A 52 -23.98 14.41 -11.88
C THR A 52 -22.90 14.03 -12.89
N TYR A 53 -22.92 12.79 -13.40
CA TYR A 53 -22.04 12.33 -14.46
C TYR A 53 -22.86 11.95 -15.70
N GLY A 54 -22.73 12.75 -16.76
CA GLY A 54 -23.55 12.61 -17.96
C GLY A 54 -25.02 12.93 -17.68
N ARG A 55 -25.90 11.92 -17.72
CA ARG A 55 -27.34 12.04 -17.40
C ARG A 55 -27.74 11.28 -16.13
N GLN A 56 -26.77 10.81 -15.35
CA GLN A 56 -26.98 10.00 -14.16
C GLN A 56 -26.36 10.69 -12.95
N GLU A 57 -27.03 10.59 -11.80
CA GLU A 57 -26.43 10.87 -10.50
C GLU A 57 -25.66 9.63 -10.06
N ILE A 58 -24.37 9.79 -9.76
CA ILE A 58 -23.52 8.72 -9.23
C ILE A 58 -23.11 9.03 -7.79
N PRO A 59 -23.08 8.03 -6.90
CA PRO A 59 -22.64 8.24 -5.53
C PRO A 59 -21.14 8.56 -5.51
N VAL A 60 -20.73 9.44 -4.60
CA VAL A 60 -19.34 9.81 -4.36
C VAL A 60 -18.94 9.29 -2.98
N PHE A 61 -17.96 8.39 -2.94
CA PHE A 61 -17.45 7.81 -1.72
C PHE A 61 -16.19 8.53 -1.23
N SER A 62 -16.10 8.77 0.08
CA SER A 62 -14.91 9.32 0.73
C SER A 62 -13.84 8.26 0.90
N LEU A 63 -12.74 8.35 0.13
CA LEU A 63 -11.62 7.41 0.28
C LEU A 63 -11.01 7.52 1.68
N ARG A 64 -10.95 8.73 2.23
CA ARG A 64 -10.49 9.00 3.60
C ARG A 64 -11.26 8.15 4.62
N THR A 65 -12.58 8.18 4.54
CA THR A 65 -13.44 7.45 5.47
C THR A 65 -13.35 5.94 5.25
N ILE A 66 -13.36 5.47 3.99
CA ILE A 66 -13.21 4.05 3.66
C ILE A 66 -11.90 3.48 4.21
N LEU A 67 -10.81 4.23 4.08
CA LEU A 67 -9.48 3.81 4.56
C LEU A 67 -9.28 4.05 6.07
N GLY A 68 -10.27 4.61 6.78
CA GLY A 68 -10.25 4.80 8.23
C GLY A 68 -9.43 6.01 8.72
N TYR A 69 -9.17 6.99 7.86
CA TYR A 69 -8.55 8.26 8.24
C TYR A 69 -9.58 9.19 8.91
N GLU A 70 -9.11 10.13 9.73
CA GLU A 70 -9.97 11.14 10.34
C GLU A 70 -10.60 12.04 9.26
N SER A 71 -11.92 12.26 9.35
CA SER A 71 -12.63 13.14 8.42
C SER A 71 -12.23 14.59 8.64
N HIS A 72 -11.73 15.25 7.58
CA HIS A 72 -11.41 16.66 7.58
C HIS A 72 -12.08 17.40 6.42
N THR A 73 -12.51 18.64 6.68
CA THR A 73 -13.06 19.52 5.64
C THR A 73 -11.93 20.16 4.85
N LEU A 74 -11.52 19.51 3.77
CA LEU A 74 -10.53 20.04 2.85
C LEU A 74 -11.19 20.92 1.77
N GLN A 75 -10.54 22.02 1.42
CA GLN A 75 -11.09 23.05 0.51
C GLN A 75 -10.77 22.80 -0.98
N ARG A 76 -10.01 21.74 -1.31
CA ARG A 76 -9.52 21.47 -2.68
C ARG A 76 -9.37 19.97 -2.99
N CYS A 77 -10.40 19.20 -2.65
CA CYS A 77 -10.43 17.78 -3.00
C CYS A 77 -10.77 17.56 -4.48
N HIS A 78 -10.46 16.35 -4.95
CA HIS A 78 -10.80 15.90 -6.30
C HIS A 78 -11.70 14.67 -6.21
N VAL A 79 -12.57 14.52 -7.20
CA VAL A 79 -13.39 13.32 -7.38
C VAL A 79 -12.87 12.56 -8.58
N VAL A 80 -12.39 11.35 -8.36
CA VAL A 80 -12.05 10.41 -9.43
C VAL A 80 -13.29 9.59 -9.74
N VAL A 81 -13.85 9.75 -10.94
CA VAL A 81 -14.98 8.92 -11.39
C VAL A 81 -14.43 7.62 -11.92
N VAL A 82 -14.79 6.52 -11.27
CA VAL A 82 -14.29 5.18 -11.53
C VAL A 82 -15.40 4.33 -12.11
N ARG A 83 -15.05 3.46 -13.06
CA ARG A 83 -15.90 2.46 -13.69
C ARG A 83 -15.58 1.08 -13.15
N SER A 84 -16.58 0.38 -12.60
CA SER A 84 -16.44 -0.97 -12.08
C SER A 84 -17.69 -1.80 -12.39
N ARG A 85 -17.52 -2.99 -12.97
CA ARG A 85 -18.62 -3.92 -13.35
C ARG A 85 -19.80 -3.25 -14.09
N GLY A 86 -19.51 -2.26 -14.93
CA GLY A 86 -20.52 -1.53 -15.71
C GLY A 86 -21.23 -0.39 -14.96
N MET A 87 -20.89 -0.14 -13.70
CA MET A 87 -21.35 1.01 -12.94
C MET A 87 -20.27 2.10 -12.86
N HIS A 88 -20.71 3.34 -12.67
CA HIS A 88 -19.85 4.48 -12.37
C HIS A 88 -20.11 4.98 -10.95
N PHE A 89 -19.04 5.33 -10.24
CA PHE A 89 -19.11 5.99 -8.94
C PHE A 89 -17.93 6.93 -8.76
N GLY A 90 -18.09 7.96 -7.95
CA GLY A 90 -17.03 8.89 -7.60
C GLY A 90 -16.24 8.41 -6.38
N VAL A 91 -14.95 8.69 -6.37
CA VAL A 91 -14.08 8.53 -5.20
C VAL A 91 -13.46 9.89 -4.88
N LEU A 92 -13.82 10.45 -3.73
CA LEU A 92 -13.27 11.70 -3.23
C LEU A 92 -11.88 11.45 -2.61
N VAL A 93 -10.89 12.20 -3.10
CA VAL A 93 -9.49 12.16 -2.67
C VAL A 93 -8.98 13.56 -2.34
N ASP A 94 -7.97 13.66 -1.48
CA ASP A 94 -7.41 14.96 -1.08
C ASP A 94 -6.70 15.64 -2.26
N LEU A 95 -5.89 14.88 -3.00
CA LEU A 95 -5.10 15.39 -4.11
C LEU A 95 -4.94 14.36 -5.23
N VAL A 96 -5.02 14.83 -6.48
CA VAL A 96 -4.60 14.07 -7.66
C VAL A 96 -3.25 14.61 -8.10
N LEU A 97 -2.25 13.73 -8.16
CA LEU A 97 -0.87 14.07 -8.51
C LEU A 97 -0.62 14.01 -10.02
N GLY A 98 -1.47 13.28 -10.75
CA GLY A 98 -1.39 13.14 -12.21
C GLY A 98 -1.27 11.68 -12.64
N SER A 99 -1.15 11.46 -13.96
CA SER A 99 -0.99 10.12 -14.51
C SER A 99 0.47 9.79 -14.80
N ARG A 100 0.91 8.60 -14.42
CA ARG A 100 2.25 8.08 -14.69
C ARG A 100 2.18 6.74 -15.41
N GLU A 101 3.10 6.52 -16.34
CA GLU A 101 3.31 5.22 -16.95
C GLU A 101 4.27 4.38 -16.08
N ALA A 102 3.87 3.15 -15.79
CA ALA A 102 4.65 2.19 -15.02
C ALA A 102 4.80 0.89 -15.83
N ASN A 103 5.98 0.31 -15.78
CA ASN A 103 6.24 -1.02 -16.34
C ASN A 103 5.63 -2.09 -15.45
N PHE A 104 5.24 -3.23 -16.03
CA PHE A 104 4.67 -4.34 -15.23
C PHE A 104 5.64 -4.92 -14.19
N ASP A 105 6.96 -4.75 -14.33
CA ASP A 105 7.97 -5.18 -13.35
C ASP A 105 8.00 -4.27 -12.10
N GLN A 106 7.50 -3.04 -12.22
CA GLN A 106 7.32 -2.09 -11.12
C GLN A 106 6.03 -2.35 -10.33
N LEU A 107 5.19 -3.29 -10.77
CA LEU A 107 3.89 -3.61 -10.19
C LEU A 107 3.92 -5.02 -9.60
N SER A 108 3.60 -5.15 -8.32
CA SER A 108 3.52 -6.42 -7.62
C SER A 108 2.12 -6.64 -7.04
N PRO A 109 1.62 -7.87 -6.93
CA PRO A 109 0.48 -8.15 -6.07
C PRO A 109 0.76 -7.76 -4.62
N LEU A 110 -0.30 -7.42 -3.88
CA LEU A 110 -0.20 -7.13 -2.45
C LEU A 110 0.22 -8.42 -1.71
N PRO A 111 1.25 -8.39 -0.83
CA PRO A 111 1.63 -9.56 -0.06
C PRO A 111 0.45 -10.11 0.74
N ARG A 112 0.18 -11.42 0.63
CA ARG A 112 -0.99 -12.08 1.24
C ARG A 112 -1.15 -11.81 2.74
N ILE A 113 -0.05 -11.61 3.45
CA ILE A 113 -0.08 -11.30 4.89
C ILE A 113 -0.65 -9.92 5.21
N ALA A 114 -0.49 -8.96 4.29
CA ALA A 114 -1.04 -7.61 4.39
C ALA A 114 -2.48 -7.53 3.84
N TRP A 115 -2.96 -8.60 3.21
CA TRP A 115 -4.33 -8.67 2.71
C TRP A 115 -5.34 -8.82 3.85
N ASN A 116 -6.46 -8.10 3.74
CA ASN A 116 -7.63 -8.33 4.58
C ASN A 116 -8.86 -8.60 3.70
N ALA A 117 -9.49 -9.76 3.89
CA ALA A 117 -10.65 -10.17 3.11
C ALA A 117 -11.89 -9.31 3.40
N ASP A 118 -12.03 -8.80 4.63
CA ASP A 118 -13.14 -7.93 5.04
C ASP A 118 -12.94 -6.49 4.56
N LYS A 119 -11.71 -6.12 4.20
CA LYS A 119 -11.31 -4.79 3.73
C LYS A 119 -10.44 -4.88 2.47
N PRO A 120 -10.98 -5.37 1.34
CA PRO A 120 -10.20 -5.70 0.16
C PRO A 120 -9.89 -4.45 -0.70
N PHE A 121 -9.40 -3.36 -0.11
CA PHE A 121 -9.26 -2.07 -0.80
C PHE A 121 -8.17 -2.04 -1.87
N PHE A 122 -7.17 -2.91 -1.75
CA PHE A 122 -5.97 -2.89 -2.57
C PHE A 122 -5.71 -4.25 -3.19
N ASP A 123 -5.27 -4.27 -4.44
CA ASP A 123 -4.96 -5.50 -5.16
C ASP A 123 -3.50 -5.65 -5.59
N GLY A 124 -2.71 -4.62 -5.33
CA GLY A 124 -1.31 -4.56 -5.70
C GLY A 124 -0.59 -3.37 -5.11
N VAL A 125 0.67 -3.25 -5.49
CA VAL A 125 1.59 -2.22 -5.06
C VAL A 125 2.46 -1.82 -6.25
N ALA A 126 2.68 -0.53 -6.42
CA ALA A 126 3.55 0.05 -7.43
C ALA A 126 4.79 0.68 -6.79
N VAL A 127 5.97 0.46 -7.37
CA VAL A 127 7.23 1.11 -6.97
C VAL A 127 7.61 2.13 -8.03
N LEU A 128 7.50 3.41 -7.69
CA LEU A 128 7.61 4.52 -8.63
C LEU A 128 8.79 5.44 -8.26
N ASP A 129 9.56 5.94 -9.24
CA ASP A 129 10.67 6.87 -8.96
C ASP A 129 10.18 8.28 -8.58
N GLN A 130 10.60 8.81 -7.43
CA GLN A 130 10.32 10.17 -6.97
C GLN A 130 10.74 11.26 -7.95
N ARG A 131 11.80 11.05 -8.74
CA ARG A 131 12.29 12.03 -9.73
C ARG A 131 11.26 12.30 -10.81
N SER A 132 10.52 11.26 -11.22
CA SER A 132 9.46 11.39 -12.23
C SER A 132 8.29 12.24 -11.72
N ARG A 133 8.07 12.29 -10.40
CA ARG A 133 7.05 13.15 -9.77
C ARG A 133 7.41 14.64 -9.86
N ARG A 134 8.70 14.98 -9.73
CA ARG A 134 9.18 16.38 -9.81
C ARG A 134 9.01 16.98 -11.20
N ALA A 135 9.13 16.18 -12.25
CA ALA A 135 8.88 16.63 -13.61
C ALA A 135 7.40 16.96 -13.85
N MET A 136 6.48 16.22 -13.22
CA MET A 136 5.03 16.45 -13.32
C MET A 136 4.57 17.68 -12.51
N ASN A 137 5.21 17.95 -11.37
CA ASN A 137 4.89 19.12 -10.53
C ASN A 137 5.53 20.44 -11.01
N ALA A 138 6.43 20.41 -11.99
CA ALA A 138 7.12 21.62 -12.48
C ALA A 138 6.18 22.61 -13.21
N ASP A 139 4.99 22.17 -13.61
CA ASP A 139 3.97 23.02 -14.23
C ASP A 139 3.00 23.68 -13.22
N HIS A 140 3.03 23.27 -11.95
CA HIS A 140 2.18 23.86 -10.91
C HIS A 140 3.04 24.28 -9.72
N GLY A 141 3.50 25.53 -9.78
CA GLY A 141 4.31 26.14 -8.73
C GLY A 141 3.58 26.20 -7.39
N ASP A 142 3.88 25.25 -6.51
CA ASP A 142 3.92 25.50 -5.08
C ASP A 142 4.93 24.56 -4.40
N GLY A 143 5.84 25.17 -3.64
CA GLY A 143 7.06 24.59 -3.10
C GLY A 143 6.87 23.79 -1.82
N SER A 144 6.10 22.70 -1.89
CA SER A 144 6.03 21.74 -0.79
C SER A 144 7.33 20.91 -0.73
N ARG A 145 8.23 21.36 0.16
CA ARG A 145 9.45 20.65 0.60
C ARG A 145 9.07 19.28 1.18
N GLN A 146 9.13 18.23 0.38
CA GLN A 146 9.14 16.86 0.89
C GLN A 146 10.58 16.34 0.96
N LEU A 147 10.97 15.93 2.16
CA LEU A 147 12.30 15.49 2.57
C LEU A 147 12.81 14.40 1.63
N ALA A 148 13.85 14.73 0.86
CA ALA A 148 14.51 13.81 -0.05
C ALA A 148 15.28 12.75 0.75
N THR A 149 14.76 11.53 0.80
CA THR A 149 15.53 10.35 1.19
C THR A 149 16.37 9.89 -0.01
N ARG A 150 17.59 9.42 0.26
CA ARG A 150 18.63 9.09 -0.74
C ARG A 150 18.35 7.88 -1.63
N GLU A 151 17.21 7.21 -1.45
CA GLU A 151 16.71 6.14 -2.30
C GLU A 151 15.32 6.57 -2.81
N GLY A 152 15.29 7.25 -3.95
CA GLY A 152 14.12 7.98 -4.46
C GLY A 152 13.04 7.08 -5.07
N LEU A 153 12.58 6.07 -4.35
CA LEU A 153 11.46 5.21 -4.75
C LEU A 153 10.29 5.40 -3.79
N ASP A 154 9.11 5.69 -4.34
CA ASP A 154 7.84 5.77 -3.65
C ASP A 154 7.07 4.47 -3.85
N ILE A 155 6.61 3.88 -2.75
CA ILE A 155 5.65 2.77 -2.77
C ILE A 155 4.25 3.38 -2.80
N SER A 156 3.45 3.04 -3.81
CA SER A 156 2.04 3.44 -3.94
C SER A 156 1.13 2.22 -3.95
N LEU A 157 0.04 2.24 -3.18
CA LEU A 157 -0.92 1.13 -3.15
C LEU A 157 -1.89 1.23 -4.33
N LEU A 158 -2.09 0.11 -5.04
CA LEU A 158 -3.02 0.03 -6.17
C LEU A 158 -4.43 -0.24 -5.66
N ILE A 159 -5.29 0.76 -5.81
CA ILE A 159 -6.68 0.67 -5.39
C ILE A 159 -7.44 -0.28 -6.31
N ALA A 160 -8.24 -1.15 -5.68
CA ALA A 160 -9.20 -2.00 -6.34
C ALA A 160 -10.60 -1.38 -6.25
N PRO A 161 -11.16 -0.86 -7.36
CA PRO A 161 -12.47 -0.22 -7.33
C PRO A 161 -13.60 -1.11 -6.81
N GLN A 162 -13.55 -2.42 -7.06
CA GLN A 162 -14.56 -3.35 -6.52
C GLN A 162 -14.49 -3.39 -4.99
N GLY A 163 -13.28 -3.42 -4.44
CA GLY A 163 -13.09 -3.53 -3.00
C GLY A 163 -13.53 -2.30 -2.21
N LEU A 164 -13.51 -1.11 -2.83
CA LEU A 164 -14.09 0.11 -2.23
C LEU A 164 -15.61 0.00 -2.04
N LEU A 165 -16.29 -0.86 -2.81
CA LEU A 165 -17.73 -1.11 -2.69
C LEU A 165 -18.05 -2.32 -1.78
N GLY A 166 -17.04 -2.87 -1.09
CA GLY A 166 -17.21 -4.07 -0.26
C GLY A 166 -17.36 -5.38 -1.06
N GLU A 167 -17.11 -5.34 -2.37
CA GLU A 167 -17.19 -6.53 -3.21
C GLU A 167 -15.94 -7.40 -3.03
N PRO A 168 -16.10 -8.74 -2.99
CA PRO A 168 -14.96 -9.63 -2.87
C PRO A 168 -14.05 -9.49 -4.09
N LEU A 169 -12.74 -9.41 -3.83
CA LEU A 169 -11.72 -9.58 -4.84
C LEU A 169 -11.35 -11.05 -4.93
N ASP A 170 -11.44 -11.62 -6.13
CA ASP A 170 -10.94 -12.97 -6.38
C ASP A 170 -9.46 -13.01 -5.98
N GLY A 171 -9.16 -13.83 -4.97
CA GLY A 171 -8.03 -13.65 -4.06
C GLY A 171 -6.71 -13.26 -4.72
N ALA A 172 -6.09 -12.19 -4.19
CA ALA A 172 -4.79 -11.65 -4.59
C ALA A 172 -4.65 -11.56 -6.13
N SER A 173 -5.30 -10.54 -6.71
CA SER A 173 -5.46 -10.37 -8.15
C SER A 173 -4.24 -10.82 -8.97
N SER A 174 -4.45 -11.81 -9.82
CA SER A 174 -3.46 -12.32 -10.78
C SER A 174 -3.16 -11.33 -11.92
N ARG A 175 -3.68 -10.09 -11.84
CA ARG A 175 -3.55 -9.06 -12.86
C ARG A 175 -2.14 -8.50 -12.94
N TRP A 176 -1.46 -8.41 -11.79
CA TRP A 176 -0.11 -7.88 -11.71
C TRP A 176 0.92 -9.00 -11.87
N ARG A 177 1.74 -8.87 -12.92
CA ARG A 177 2.75 -9.87 -13.31
C ARG A 177 4.08 -9.74 -12.58
N GLY A 178 4.23 -8.80 -11.64
CA GLY A 178 5.37 -8.80 -10.74
C GLY A 178 5.42 -10.14 -10.00
N THR A 179 6.62 -10.72 -9.93
CA THR A 179 6.83 -11.92 -9.13
C THR A 179 6.48 -11.60 -7.69
N PRO A 180 5.52 -12.32 -7.06
CA PRO A 180 5.38 -12.31 -5.61
C PRO A 180 6.75 -12.54 -4.99
N LEU A 181 7.06 -11.85 -3.89
CA LEU A 181 8.32 -11.93 -3.17
C LEU A 181 8.88 -13.36 -3.15
N ASP A 182 9.84 -13.66 -4.03
CA ASP A 182 10.47 -14.97 -4.12
C ASP A 182 11.86 -14.93 -3.46
N LEU A 183 11.86 -14.98 -2.13
CA LEU A 183 13.09 -15.12 -1.35
C LEU A 183 13.71 -16.52 -1.46
N THR A 184 13.06 -17.48 -2.14
CA THR A 184 13.63 -18.82 -2.34
C THR A 184 14.76 -18.79 -3.36
N ALA A 185 14.72 -17.85 -4.32
CA ALA A 185 15.75 -17.63 -5.32
C ALA A 185 17.05 -17.05 -4.74
N LEU A 186 16.99 -16.38 -3.58
CA LEU A 186 18.18 -16.01 -2.77
C LEU A 186 18.73 -17.27 -2.07
N ARG A 187 19.08 -18.30 -2.86
CA ARG A 187 19.81 -19.48 -2.43
C ARG A 187 21.21 -19.06 -2.02
N TYR A 188 21.36 -18.67 -0.76
CA TYR A 188 22.66 -18.72 -0.09
C TYR A 188 23.23 -20.13 -0.28
N GLN A 189 24.41 -20.23 -0.89
CA GLN A 189 25.18 -21.46 -0.94
C GLN A 189 25.39 -21.92 0.51
N GLN A 190 24.67 -22.97 0.90
CA GLN A 190 24.93 -23.66 2.16
C GLN A 190 26.32 -24.30 2.08
N GLN A 191 27.31 -23.64 2.67
CA GLN A 191 28.40 -24.34 3.32
C GLN A 191 28.10 -24.35 4.82
N ASN A 192 27.86 -25.55 5.34
CA ASN A 192 27.85 -25.95 6.75
C ASN A 192 28.23 -24.84 7.75
N GLN A 193 27.24 -24.17 8.33
CA GLN A 193 27.38 -23.54 9.65
C GLN A 193 26.28 -24.07 10.54
N THR A 194 26.57 -25.20 11.18
CA THR A 194 25.76 -25.77 12.26
C THR A 194 25.71 -24.79 13.44
N GLY A 195 24.51 -24.44 13.90
CA GLY A 195 24.24 -24.07 15.31
C GLY A 195 24.14 -22.58 15.68
N GLN A 196 24.28 -21.63 14.75
CA GLN A 196 24.17 -20.21 15.11
C GLN A 196 22.70 -19.73 15.15
N ILE A 197 22.35 -19.05 16.24
CA ILE A 197 21.05 -18.42 16.45
C ILE A 197 21.23 -16.91 16.67
N MET A 198 20.30 -16.12 16.14
CA MET A 198 20.16 -14.71 16.46
C MET A 198 19.12 -14.59 17.56
N VAL A 199 19.52 -14.13 18.75
CA VAL A 199 18.61 -13.82 19.86
C VAL A 199 18.28 -12.34 19.83
N PHE A 200 17.02 -11.99 20.02
CA PHE A 200 16.55 -10.61 20.11
C PHE A 200 15.48 -10.48 21.19
N GLY A 201 15.47 -9.32 21.86
CA GLY A 201 14.51 -9.02 22.91
C GLY A 201 13.32 -8.23 22.37
N ILE A 202 12.14 -8.53 22.88
CA ILE A 202 10.95 -7.69 22.77
C ILE A 202 10.81 -6.95 24.10
N PRO A 203 10.79 -5.61 24.10
CA PRO A 203 10.55 -4.86 25.33
C PRO A 203 9.14 -5.15 25.84
N GLU A 204 9.03 -5.75 27.02
CA GLU A 204 7.76 -6.01 27.69
C GLU A 204 7.55 -5.00 28.82
N GLY A 205 6.80 -3.92 28.57
CA GLY A 205 6.24 -3.06 29.61
C GLY A 205 7.02 -2.84 30.91
N ASN A 206 6.31 -2.84 32.03
CA ASN A 206 6.87 -2.66 33.37
C ASN A 206 7.57 -3.93 33.90
N GLN A 207 7.91 -4.91 33.06
CA GLN A 207 8.61 -6.11 33.50
C GLN A 207 10.14 -5.89 33.49
N GLU A 208 10.82 -6.40 34.51
CA GLU A 208 12.27 -6.28 34.68
C GLU A 208 13.09 -7.11 33.67
N LEU A 209 12.47 -8.05 32.95
CA LEU A 209 13.13 -8.93 31.98
C LEU A 209 12.39 -8.94 30.63
N PRO A 210 13.05 -8.60 29.51
CA PRO A 210 12.43 -8.65 28.18
C PRO A 210 12.22 -10.09 27.70
N ALA A 211 11.09 -10.36 27.03
CA ALA A 211 10.92 -11.62 26.33
C ALA A 211 11.99 -11.76 25.25
N SER A 212 12.75 -12.86 25.32
CA SER A 212 13.81 -13.16 24.35
C SER A 212 13.32 -14.21 23.37
N LEU A 213 13.38 -13.87 22.08
CA LEU A 213 13.10 -14.79 20.98
C LEU A 213 14.40 -15.10 20.23
N ALA A 214 14.40 -16.21 19.50
CA ALA A 214 15.53 -16.62 18.70
C ALA A 214 15.09 -17.06 17.29
N LEU A 215 15.89 -16.72 16.29
CA LEU A 215 15.80 -17.26 14.93
C LEU A 215 17.10 -17.98 14.57
N SER A 216 17.01 -19.02 13.75
CA SER A 216 18.23 -19.58 13.18
C SER A 216 18.87 -18.54 12.27
N ILE A 217 20.19 -18.33 12.38
CA ILE A 217 20.88 -17.38 11.50
C ILE A 217 20.73 -17.75 10.01
N SER A 218 20.50 -19.03 9.71
CA SER A 218 20.25 -19.52 8.36
C SER A 218 18.97 -18.97 7.72
N GLN A 219 17.99 -18.59 8.56
CA GLN A 219 16.72 -18.00 8.14
C GLN A 219 16.84 -16.48 7.99
N VAL A 220 17.76 -15.85 8.71
CA VAL A 220 17.99 -14.40 8.67
C VAL A 220 18.77 -14.03 7.41
N LEU A 221 18.18 -13.19 6.58
CA LEU A 221 18.81 -12.64 5.37
C LEU A 221 19.61 -11.39 5.69
N GLU A 222 19.04 -10.48 6.47
CA GLU A 222 19.65 -9.20 6.81
C GLU A 222 19.01 -8.59 8.06
N VAL A 223 19.79 -7.83 8.84
CA VAL A 223 19.27 -6.97 9.92
C VAL A 223 19.48 -5.52 9.50
N VAL A 224 18.39 -4.85 9.15
CA VAL A 224 18.43 -3.47 8.66
C VAL A 224 17.88 -2.51 9.71
N GLN A 225 18.28 -1.24 9.64
CA GLN A 225 17.61 -0.20 10.42
C GLN A 225 16.17 -0.06 9.93
N ARG A 226 15.23 0.19 10.85
CA ARG A 226 13.86 0.53 10.47
C ARG A 226 13.88 1.83 9.69
N LYS A 227 13.59 1.74 8.39
CA LYS A 227 13.39 2.87 7.48
C LYS A 227 11.90 3.23 7.42
N GLN A 228 11.53 4.08 6.47
CA GLN A 228 10.13 4.40 6.16
C GLN A 228 9.35 3.14 5.78
N LEU A 229 8.19 2.97 6.40
CA LEU A 229 7.21 1.94 6.09
C LEU A 229 6.01 2.61 5.44
N VAL A 230 5.46 1.98 4.41
CA VAL A 230 4.15 2.37 3.85
C VAL A 230 3.08 1.54 4.54
N ARG A 231 2.15 2.20 5.23
CA ARG A 231 1.03 1.51 5.88
C ARG A 231 0.09 0.95 4.81
N VAL A 232 -0.55 -0.18 5.13
CA VAL A 232 -1.61 -0.75 4.30
C VAL A 232 -2.92 -0.59 5.07
N PRO A 233 -3.75 0.42 4.74
CA PRO A 233 -5.02 0.60 5.41
C PRO A 233 -5.88 -0.66 5.35
N GLY A 234 -6.49 -1.01 6.49
CA GLY A 234 -7.30 -2.22 6.61
C GLY A 234 -6.51 -3.53 6.76
N ALA A 235 -5.18 -3.53 6.67
CA ALA A 235 -4.38 -4.72 6.95
C ALA A 235 -4.55 -5.20 8.42
N PRO A 236 -4.29 -6.49 8.72
CA PRO A 236 -4.31 -7.00 10.09
C PRO A 236 -3.38 -6.20 11.02
N GLU A 237 -3.75 -5.99 12.30
CA GLU A 237 -3.02 -5.15 13.25
C GLU A 237 -1.53 -5.50 13.41
N ARG A 238 -1.22 -6.80 13.33
CA ARG A 238 0.18 -7.29 13.38
C ARG A 238 1.04 -6.81 12.21
N VAL A 239 0.46 -6.32 11.11
CA VAL A 239 1.17 -5.84 9.93
C VAL A 239 1.43 -4.34 10.10
N GLU A 240 2.68 -3.97 10.33
CA GLU A 240 3.06 -2.56 10.45
C GLU A 240 3.01 -1.83 9.10
N GLY A 241 3.26 -2.56 8.00
CA GLY A 241 3.24 -2.00 6.66
C GLY A 241 4.14 -2.75 5.69
N LEU A 242 4.55 -2.06 4.63
CA LEU A 242 5.42 -2.55 3.58
C LEU A 242 6.73 -1.76 3.60
N ALA A 243 7.83 -2.45 3.35
CA ALA A 243 9.15 -1.85 3.18
C ALA A 243 9.74 -2.22 1.82
N PHE A 244 10.56 -1.33 1.28
CA PHE A 244 11.39 -1.64 0.13
C PHE A 244 12.73 -2.21 0.60
N TRP A 245 13.08 -3.41 0.14
CA TRP A 245 14.33 -4.09 0.46
C TRP A 245 14.88 -4.80 -0.78
N ARG A 246 16.08 -4.38 -1.23
CA ARG A 246 16.81 -4.95 -2.38
C ARG A 246 15.92 -5.24 -3.59
N ASP A 247 15.25 -4.19 -4.07
CA ASP A 247 14.35 -4.25 -5.23
C ASP A 247 13.08 -5.07 -5.03
N GLN A 248 12.72 -5.34 -3.78
CA GLN A 248 11.53 -6.12 -3.42
C GLN A 248 10.70 -5.38 -2.38
N ILE A 249 9.38 -5.59 -2.43
CA ILE A 249 8.48 -5.14 -1.38
C ILE A 249 8.32 -6.27 -0.37
N VAL A 250 8.72 -6.02 0.87
CA VAL A 250 8.60 -6.97 1.97
C VAL A 250 7.56 -6.48 2.98
N PRO A 251 6.62 -7.34 3.41
CA PRO A 251 5.72 -7.00 4.50
C PRO A 251 6.49 -6.98 5.82
N VAL A 252 6.22 -5.98 6.65
CA VAL A 252 6.78 -5.85 8.00
C VAL A 252 5.70 -6.19 9.01
N VAL A 253 6.04 -7.07 9.95
CA VAL A 253 5.12 -7.58 10.97
C VAL A 253 5.69 -7.26 12.34
N ASP A 254 4.85 -6.68 13.22
CA ASP A 254 5.17 -6.56 14.64
C ASP A 254 5.03 -7.94 15.28
N ILE A 255 6.16 -8.53 15.64
CA ILE A 255 6.21 -9.86 16.24
C ILE A 255 5.56 -9.90 17.63
N SER A 256 5.57 -8.78 18.36
CA SER A 256 4.95 -8.66 19.68
C SER A 256 3.44 -8.81 19.54
N LEU A 257 2.84 -8.06 18.60
CA LEU A 257 1.42 -8.20 18.27
C LEU A 257 1.09 -9.58 17.70
N ALA A 258 1.95 -10.13 16.85
CA ALA A 258 1.75 -11.47 16.28
C ALA A 258 1.78 -12.59 17.33
N LEU A 259 2.46 -12.37 18.46
CA LEU A 259 2.52 -13.31 19.59
C LEU A 259 1.57 -12.94 20.74
N GLY A 260 0.81 -11.85 20.63
CA GLY A 260 -0.09 -11.36 21.69
C GLY A 260 0.63 -10.78 22.90
N ILE A 261 1.87 -10.32 22.74
CA ILE A 261 2.68 -9.70 23.80
C ILE A 261 2.30 -8.21 23.92
N ALA A 262 1.94 -7.78 25.12
CA ALA A 262 1.58 -6.40 25.40
C ALA A 262 2.79 -5.46 25.24
N ASN A 263 2.81 -4.72 24.14
CA ASN A 263 3.92 -3.84 23.82
C ASN A 263 3.73 -2.49 24.54
N SER A 264 4.69 -2.08 25.36
CA SER A 264 4.66 -0.75 25.99
C SER A 264 5.78 0.09 25.39
N HIS A 265 5.40 0.93 24.43
CA HIS A 265 6.27 1.87 23.73
C HIS A 265 7.26 1.24 22.73
N ALA A 266 7.23 1.75 21.49
CA ALA A 266 8.21 1.36 20.48
C ALA A 266 9.61 1.87 20.90
N PRO A 267 10.62 1.01 21.06
CA PRO A 267 11.95 1.43 21.44
C PRO A 267 12.56 2.35 20.36
N SER A 268 13.32 3.36 20.78
CA SER A 268 13.94 4.38 19.92
C SER A 268 14.90 3.84 18.84
N ALA A 269 15.28 2.56 18.92
CA ALA A 269 16.13 1.89 17.95
C ALA A 269 15.55 0.52 17.55
N THR A 270 14.38 0.51 16.91
CA THR A 270 13.85 -0.72 16.28
C THR A 270 14.68 -1.09 15.04
N ARG A 271 15.12 -2.35 14.96
CA ARG A 271 15.70 -2.92 13.72
C ARG A 271 14.71 -3.87 13.07
N LEU A 272 14.74 -3.95 11.75
CA LEU A 272 13.98 -4.94 11.00
C LEU A 272 14.86 -6.15 10.74
N VAL A 273 14.36 -7.33 11.08
CA VAL A 273 14.99 -8.60 10.74
C VAL A 273 14.29 -9.12 9.49
N ILE A 274 15.01 -9.15 8.37
CA ILE A 274 14.52 -9.76 7.13
C ILE A 274 14.82 -11.25 7.23
N ALA A 275 13.76 -12.06 7.27
CA ALA A 275 13.87 -13.51 7.42
C ALA A 275 13.10 -14.23 6.32
N ARG A 276 13.56 -15.44 5.97
CA ARG A 276 12.86 -16.34 5.04
C ARG A 276 11.71 -17.04 5.75
N ASN A 277 10.55 -17.05 5.11
CA ASN A 277 9.47 -17.94 5.50
C ASN A 277 9.82 -19.35 5.01
N CYS A 278 10.06 -20.28 5.94
CA CYS A 278 10.42 -21.67 5.60
C CYS A 278 9.22 -22.55 5.23
N GLN A 279 7.98 -22.04 5.22
CA GLN A 279 6.82 -22.80 4.77
C GLN A 279 6.63 -22.71 3.25
N GLN A 280 7.40 -23.52 2.51
CA GLN A 280 7.00 -24.06 1.20
C GLN A 280 7.57 -25.48 1.03
N GLN A 281 7.10 -26.39 1.88
CA GLN A 281 7.04 -27.82 1.56
C GLN A 281 5.74 -28.34 2.15
N LEU A 282 4.68 -28.39 1.34
CA LEU A 282 3.55 -29.31 1.41
C LEU A 282 2.74 -29.16 0.12
#